data_AF-A0A5P2BQ98-F1
#
_entry.id   AF-A0A5P2BQ98-F1
#
_cell.length_a   1.000
_cell.length_b   1.000
_cell.length_c   1.000
_cell.angle_alpha   90.00
_cell.angle_beta   90.00
_cell.angle_gamma   90.00
#
_symmetry.space_group_name_H-M   'P 1'
#
loop_
_entity.id
_entity.type
_entity.pdbx_description
1 polymer ?
#
loop_
_entity_poly.entity_id
_entity_poly.type
_entity_poly.pdbx_seq_one_letter_code
_entity_poly.pdbx_strand_id
1 'polypeptide(L)'
;MLDAVVVGAGPNGLTAAVELARRGFSVAVFEARSTVGGGARTQELTLPGFRHDPCSAAHPLGINSPAFRGMPLDRYGLEWLQPPLPMAHPFPDGTAAVLSRSVAETAASFGPRDAGAYRRLIEPFLPKWDTLLQDFMSLPMSSLPRDPVTLARFGLAGLPPSTWLMRRFRDDRARALFAGLVAHVIAPLDGIVTGGVGMVFALAAHARGWPLARGGSQSISDALTAYLKDLGGSVHTDYEVKRLDDLPPARAYVFDTSPTALARIAGLGRAYEGYRYGASAFKIDYALDGPVPWTAREPRSAGTVQVGSSSKEIGAALRAASREGRAPDTPFLITVQPSVVDPSRAPEGKHVFWAYGHVPNGWQGDLTDAIERQLERFAPGFRDRVLARATAGPPELAAHNANYVGGDIACGAASGLQLMLRPKLSLFPYATPHPAVFICSSATPPGPGVHGMSGHNAAKAVWRRLRSTS
;
A
#
# COMPACT_ATOMS: atom_id res chain seq x y z
N MET A 1 -21.81 -28.06 1.41
CA MET A 1 -20.98 -27.41 2.46
C MET A 1 -19.74 -26.88 1.76
N LEU A 2 -19.36 -25.62 1.99
CA LEU A 2 -18.18 -25.02 1.36
C LEU A 2 -16.90 -25.44 2.10
N ASP A 3 -15.78 -25.44 1.41
CA ASP A 3 -14.48 -25.62 2.05
C ASP A 3 -14.02 -24.33 2.74
N ALA A 4 -14.20 -23.19 2.08
CA ALA A 4 -13.88 -21.89 2.64
C ALA A 4 -14.88 -20.80 2.26
N VAL A 5 -15.12 -19.90 3.21
CA VAL A 5 -15.83 -18.63 2.99
C VAL A 5 -14.87 -17.50 3.28
N VAL A 6 -14.80 -16.51 2.39
CA VAL A 6 -13.99 -15.31 2.57
C VAL A 6 -14.89 -14.10 2.81
N VAL A 7 -14.58 -13.32 3.84
CA VAL A 7 -15.33 -12.09 4.19
C VAL A 7 -14.47 -10.88 3.84
N GLY A 8 -14.93 -10.10 2.87
CA GLY A 8 -14.25 -8.96 2.27
C GLY A 8 -13.62 -9.30 0.92
N ALA A 9 -13.97 -8.54 -0.13
CA ALA A 9 -13.40 -8.67 -1.47
C ALA A 9 -12.31 -7.63 -1.74
N GLY A 10 -11.45 -7.38 -0.75
CA GLY A 10 -10.21 -6.64 -0.95
C GLY A 10 -9.16 -7.50 -1.68
N PRO A 11 -8.02 -6.91 -2.08
CA PRO A 11 -6.98 -7.63 -2.80
C PRO A 11 -6.48 -8.87 -2.05
N ASN A 12 -6.42 -8.82 -0.72
CA ASN A 12 -5.98 -9.96 0.08
C ASN A 12 -7.05 -11.05 0.17
N GLY A 13 -8.32 -10.69 0.43
CA GLY A 13 -9.43 -11.64 0.45
C GLY A 13 -9.59 -12.36 -0.88
N LEU A 14 -9.58 -11.62 -1.99
CA LEU A 14 -9.61 -12.19 -3.34
C LEU A 14 -8.40 -13.09 -3.62
N THR A 15 -7.19 -12.70 -3.19
CA THR A 15 -6.00 -13.55 -3.32
C THR A 15 -6.15 -14.85 -2.52
N ALA A 16 -6.65 -14.77 -1.28
CA ALA A 16 -6.88 -15.96 -0.45
C ALA A 16 -7.89 -16.91 -1.13
N ALA A 17 -8.97 -16.36 -1.67
CA ALA A 17 -10.00 -17.11 -2.38
C ALA A 17 -9.43 -17.83 -3.60
N VAL A 18 -8.69 -17.11 -4.46
CA VAL A 18 -8.03 -17.68 -5.64
C VAL A 18 -7.04 -18.78 -5.25
N GLU A 19 -6.19 -18.55 -4.24
CA GLU A 19 -5.21 -19.55 -3.80
C GLU A 19 -5.87 -20.84 -3.30
N LEU A 20 -7.01 -20.73 -2.62
CA LEU A 20 -7.78 -21.90 -2.17
C LEU A 20 -8.48 -22.59 -3.34
N ALA A 21 -9.14 -21.84 -4.23
CA ALA A 21 -9.82 -22.39 -5.41
C ALA A 21 -8.86 -23.12 -6.36
N ARG A 22 -7.65 -22.59 -6.58
CA ARG A 22 -6.59 -23.25 -7.37
C ARG A 22 -6.15 -24.60 -6.82
N ARG A 23 -6.41 -24.86 -5.53
CA ARG A 23 -6.13 -26.14 -4.86
C ARG A 23 -7.33 -27.08 -4.84
N GLY A 24 -8.41 -26.74 -5.56
CA GLY A 24 -9.62 -27.55 -5.68
C GLY A 24 -10.63 -27.35 -4.55
N PHE A 25 -10.46 -26.34 -3.69
CA PHE A 25 -11.43 -26.05 -2.64
C PHE A 25 -12.60 -25.25 -3.19
N SER A 26 -13.81 -25.54 -2.69
CA SER A 26 -15.01 -24.75 -2.95
C SER A 26 -15.00 -23.46 -2.13
N VAL A 27 -15.06 -22.30 -2.79
CA VAL A 27 -14.90 -20.98 -2.15
C VAL A 27 -16.01 -20.01 -2.54
N ALA A 28 -16.54 -19.28 -1.55
CA ALA A 28 -17.41 -18.13 -1.74
C ALA A 28 -16.84 -16.89 -1.05
N VAL A 29 -16.92 -15.73 -1.69
CA VAL A 29 -16.49 -14.43 -1.16
C VAL A 29 -17.73 -13.56 -0.91
N PHE A 30 -17.79 -12.89 0.23
CA PHE A 30 -18.87 -11.95 0.57
C PHE A 30 -18.30 -10.55 0.74
N GLU A 31 -18.91 -9.57 0.07
CA GLU A 31 -18.49 -8.17 0.04
C GLU A 31 -19.67 -7.27 0.40
N ALA A 32 -19.45 -6.34 1.32
CA ALA A 32 -20.51 -5.47 1.83
C ALA A 32 -20.95 -4.41 0.81
N ARG A 33 -20.08 -4.00 -0.10
CA ARG A 33 -20.37 -2.98 -1.12
C ARG A 33 -20.86 -3.62 -2.43
N SER A 34 -21.37 -2.79 -3.33
CA SER A 34 -21.86 -3.20 -4.66
C SER A 34 -20.75 -3.61 -5.63
N THR A 35 -19.50 -3.27 -5.34
CA THR A 35 -18.34 -3.68 -6.13
C THR A 35 -17.23 -4.22 -5.25
N VAL A 36 -16.39 -5.08 -5.84
CA VAL A 36 -15.17 -5.59 -5.21
C VAL A 36 -14.06 -4.54 -5.20
N GLY A 37 -13.03 -4.79 -4.39
CA GLY A 37 -11.73 -4.15 -4.55
C GLY A 37 -11.19 -3.46 -3.30
N GLY A 38 -12.03 -3.19 -2.29
CA GLY A 38 -11.58 -2.56 -1.04
C GLY A 38 -10.74 -1.29 -1.30
N GLY A 39 -9.46 -1.31 -0.88
CA GLY A 39 -8.52 -0.21 -1.11
C GLY A 39 -7.91 -0.09 -2.51
N ALA A 40 -8.26 -1.00 -3.42
CA ALA A 40 -7.86 -1.01 -4.81
C ALA A 40 -9.03 -0.63 -5.74
N ARG A 41 -10.03 0.10 -5.26
CA ARG A 41 -11.13 0.59 -6.11
C ARG A 41 -10.67 1.73 -7.02
N THR A 42 -11.43 1.91 -8.10
CA THR A 42 -11.38 3.07 -8.99
C THR A 42 -12.79 3.62 -9.17
N GLN A 43 -12.99 4.94 -9.06
CA GLN A 43 -14.30 5.60 -9.11
C GLN A 43 -14.23 6.97 -9.78
N GLU A 44 -15.35 7.44 -10.32
CA GLU A 44 -15.50 8.83 -10.78
C GLU A 44 -15.89 9.73 -9.60
N LEU A 45 -14.89 10.22 -8.88
CA LEU A 45 -15.08 11.02 -7.65
C LEU A 45 -15.34 12.51 -7.90
N THR A 46 -14.92 13.07 -9.05
CA THR A 46 -15.00 14.52 -9.30
C THR A 46 -16.00 14.86 -10.41
N LEU A 47 -15.58 14.74 -11.68
CA LEU A 47 -16.38 15.03 -12.86
C LEU A 47 -16.53 13.75 -13.69
N PRO A 48 -17.61 13.63 -14.50
CA PRO A 48 -17.79 12.49 -15.40
C PRO A 48 -16.57 12.26 -16.30
N GLY A 49 -16.14 11.01 -16.45
CA GLY A 49 -14.96 10.63 -17.23
C GLY A 49 -13.61 10.82 -16.52
N PHE A 50 -13.57 11.39 -15.31
CA PHE A 50 -12.34 11.46 -14.49
C PHE A 50 -12.33 10.33 -13.46
N ARG A 51 -11.47 9.34 -13.68
CA ARG A 51 -11.36 8.15 -12.85
C ARG A 51 -10.23 8.29 -11.84
N HIS A 52 -10.57 8.14 -10.57
CA HIS A 52 -9.70 8.29 -9.42
C HIS A 52 -9.56 6.99 -8.65
N ASP A 53 -8.40 6.79 -8.02
CA ASP A 53 -8.21 5.68 -7.10
C ASP A 53 -8.34 6.23 -5.67
N PRO A 54 -9.44 5.96 -4.93
CA PRO A 54 -9.68 6.58 -3.63
C PRO A 54 -8.64 6.23 -2.55
N CYS A 55 -7.85 5.17 -2.75
CA CYS A 55 -6.79 4.75 -1.83
C CYS A 55 -5.48 4.44 -2.58
N SER A 56 -5.24 3.18 -2.98
CA SER A 56 -3.97 2.80 -3.61
C SER A 56 -4.01 3.01 -5.12
N ALA A 57 -2.95 3.59 -5.72
CA ALA A 57 -2.88 3.90 -7.16
C ALA A 57 -1.59 3.43 -7.87
N ALA A 58 -0.44 3.49 -7.19
CA ALA A 58 0.83 2.97 -7.68
C ALA A 58 1.20 1.67 -6.95
N HIS A 59 1.71 0.68 -7.68
CA HIS A 59 1.75 -0.72 -7.22
C HIS A 59 3.15 -1.35 -7.25
N PRO A 60 4.17 -0.77 -6.59
CA PRO A 60 5.51 -1.35 -6.58
C PRO A 60 5.57 -2.74 -5.99
N LEU A 61 4.84 -2.98 -4.89
CA LEU A 61 4.75 -4.29 -4.27
C LEU A 61 3.77 -5.22 -4.99
N GLY A 62 2.83 -4.67 -5.76
CA GLY A 62 1.88 -5.43 -6.58
C GLY A 62 2.59 -6.17 -7.72
N ILE A 63 3.31 -5.45 -8.59
CA ILE A 63 4.06 -6.07 -9.69
C ILE A 63 5.19 -6.99 -9.21
N ASN A 64 5.76 -6.70 -8.04
CA ASN A 64 6.81 -7.53 -7.44
C ASN A 64 6.25 -8.70 -6.62
N SER A 65 4.95 -8.77 -6.38
CA SER A 65 4.34 -9.77 -5.49
C SER A 65 4.53 -11.19 -6.00
N PRO A 66 5.11 -12.11 -5.20
CA PRO A 66 5.12 -13.53 -5.51
C PRO A 66 3.72 -14.12 -5.70
N ALA A 67 2.70 -13.63 -4.97
CA ALA A 67 1.34 -14.10 -5.10
C ALA A 67 0.74 -13.75 -6.47
N PHE A 68 0.82 -12.48 -6.87
CA PHE A 68 0.27 -12.04 -8.16
C PHE A 68 1.05 -12.60 -9.34
N ARG A 69 2.39 -12.66 -9.25
CA ARG A 69 3.22 -13.28 -10.30
C ARG A 69 2.98 -14.78 -10.46
N GLY A 70 2.51 -15.45 -9.41
CA GLY A 70 2.12 -16.86 -9.45
C GLY A 70 0.76 -17.10 -10.11
N MET A 71 0.05 -16.07 -10.55
CA MET A 71 -1.29 -16.11 -11.14
C MET A 71 -1.29 -15.50 -12.55
N PRO A 72 -2.06 -16.04 -13.50
CA PRO A 72 -2.13 -15.54 -14.87
C PRO A 72 -3.06 -14.33 -15.00
N LEU A 73 -2.88 -13.30 -14.18
CA LEU A 73 -3.80 -12.15 -14.09
C LEU A 73 -3.83 -11.30 -15.38
N ASP A 74 -2.77 -11.35 -16.18
CA ASP A 74 -2.69 -10.76 -17.51
C ASP A 74 -3.76 -11.31 -18.46
N ARG A 75 -4.06 -12.61 -18.39
CA ARG A 75 -5.13 -13.26 -19.16
C ARG A 75 -6.52 -12.75 -18.77
N TYR A 76 -6.64 -12.16 -17.59
CA TYR A 76 -7.86 -11.58 -17.05
C TYR A 76 -7.86 -10.05 -17.11
N GLY A 77 -6.99 -9.45 -17.94
CA GLY A 77 -7.01 -8.02 -18.27
C GLY A 77 -6.14 -7.12 -17.39
N LEU A 78 -5.36 -7.67 -16.46
CA LEU A 78 -4.43 -6.86 -15.66
C LEU A 78 -3.19 -6.50 -16.49
N GLU A 79 -3.05 -5.21 -16.83
CA GLU A 79 -1.88 -4.66 -17.48
C GLU A 79 -1.20 -3.59 -16.59
N TRP A 80 0.12 -3.71 -16.43
CA TRP A 80 0.93 -2.78 -15.66
C TRP A 80 1.55 -1.72 -16.59
N LEU A 81 1.20 -0.46 -16.38
CA LEU A 81 1.73 0.69 -17.11
C LEU A 81 2.90 1.32 -16.35
N GLN A 82 4.05 1.37 -17.01
CA GLN A 82 5.29 1.85 -16.42
C GLN A 82 5.50 3.33 -16.75
N PRO A 83 5.53 4.23 -15.75
CA PRO A 83 5.95 5.61 -15.99
C PRO A 83 7.44 5.66 -16.36
N PRO A 84 7.88 6.64 -17.18
CA PRO A 84 9.29 6.83 -17.48
C PRO A 84 10.14 6.91 -16.20
N LEU A 85 9.63 7.63 -15.20
CA LEU A 85 10.17 7.62 -13.84
C LEU A 85 9.14 7.00 -12.87
N PRO A 86 9.48 5.91 -12.14
CA PRO A 86 8.69 5.42 -11.02
C PRO A 86 8.32 6.54 -10.06
N MET A 87 9.31 7.34 -9.64
CA MET A 87 9.09 8.40 -8.66
C MET A 87 10.08 9.54 -8.77
N ALA A 88 9.64 10.76 -8.45
CA ALA A 88 10.48 11.94 -8.28
C ALA A 88 10.20 12.66 -6.95
N HIS A 89 11.21 13.40 -6.48
CA HIS A 89 11.17 14.24 -5.29
C HIS A 89 11.70 15.63 -5.65
N PRO A 90 10.82 16.59 -6.01
CA PRO A 90 11.23 17.95 -6.35
C PRO A 90 11.70 18.75 -5.12
N PHE A 91 12.56 19.73 -5.38
CA PHE A 91 13.03 20.71 -4.41
C PHE A 91 12.63 22.13 -4.84
N PRO A 92 12.54 23.10 -3.90
CA PRO A 92 12.16 24.47 -4.22
C PRO A 92 13.14 25.21 -5.15
N ASP A 93 14.37 24.72 -5.28
CA ASP A 93 15.39 25.26 -6.19
C ASP A 93 15.18 24.86 -7.66
N GLY A 94 14.09 24.16 -7.98
CA GLY A 94 13.77 23.68 -9.33
C GLY A 94 14.50 22.40 -9.74
N THR A 95 15.26 21.79 -8.82
CA THR A 95 15.88 20.47 -9.04
C THR A 95 15.01 19.35 -8.47
N ALA A 96 15.36 18.10 -8.77
CA ALA A 96 14.72 16.92 -8.17
C ALA A 96 15.72 15.79 -7.91
N ALA A 97 15.44 15.00 -6.89
CA ALA A 97 15.99 13.64 -6.78
C ALA A 97 15.00 12.66 -7.43
N VAL A 98 15.50 11.61 -8.08
CA VAL A 98 14.64 10.63 -8.75
C VAL A 98 14.89 9.24 -8.22
N LEU A 99 13.85 8.42 -8.16
CA LEU A 99 13.95 6.98 -8.02
C LEU A 99 13.54 6.38 -9.36
N SER A 100 14.55 5.98 -10.13
CA SER A 100 14.38 5.35 -11.43
C SER A 100 14.49 3.83 -11.35
N ARG A 101 14.31 3.14 -12.49
CA ARG A 101 14.58 1.69 -12.59
C ARG A 101 16.09 1.38 -12.72
N SER A 102 16.92 2.43 -12.76
CA SER A 102 18.38 2.34 -12.82
C SER A 102 18.98 2.89 -11.53
N VAL A 103 19.76 2.04 -10.85
CA VAL A 103 20.53 2.47 -9.67
C VAL A 103 21.49 3.60 -10.03
N ALA A 104 22.08 3.54 -11.24
CA ALA A 104 23.06 4.54 -11.68
C ALA A 104 22.42 5.92 -11.84
N GLU A 105 21.25 5.99 -12.46
CA GLU A 105 20.50 7.24 -12.66
C GLU A 105 19.97 7.81 -11.34
N THR A 106 19.41 6.96 -10.48
CA THR A 106 18.99 7.37 -9.13
C THR A 106 20.17 7.91 -8.32
N ALA A 107 21.29 7.20 -8.31
CA ALA A 107 22.52 7.62 -7.64
C ALA A 107 23.04 8.96 -8.18
N ALA A 108 22.97 9.17 -9.51
CA ALA A 108 23.41 10.41 -10.13
C ALA A 108 22.57 11.62 -9.68
N SER A 109 21.28 11.43 -9.42
CA SER A 109 20.39 12.50 -8.94
C SER A 109 20.73 13.04 -7.55
N PHE A 110 21.46 12.27 -6.73
CA PHE A 110 21.92 12.70 -5.41
C PHE A 110 23.22 13.52 -5.44
N GLY A 111 23.88 13.60 -6.60
CA GLY A 111 25.18 14.24 -6.73
C GLY A 111 26.37 13.33 -6.32
N PRO A 112 27.60 13.78 -6.60
CA PRO A 112 28.79 12.92 -6.54
C PRO A 112 29.15 12.44 -5.13
N ARG A 113 28.74 13.17 -4.09
CA ARG A 113 29.05 12.86 -2.68
C ARG A 113 28.27 11.64 -2.17
N ASP A 114 27.05 11.44 -2.67
CA ASP A 114 26.12 10.44 -2.15
C ASP A 114 25.83 9.30 -3.12
N ALA A 115 26.14 9.46 -4.42
CA ALA A 115 25.97 8.43 -5.44
C ALA A 115 26.60 7.08 -5.04
N GLY A 116 27.84 7.11 -4.53
CA GLY A 116 28.54 5.89 -4.10
C GLY A 116 27.94 5.25 -2.85
N ALA A 117 27.42 6.05 -1.92
CA ALA A 117 26.75 5.53 -0.72
C ALA A 117 25.45 4.82 -1.07
N TYR A 118 24.69 5.37 -2.03
CA TYR A 118 23.46 4.76 -2.52
C TYR A 118 23.70 3.42 -3.19
N ARG A 119 24.66 3.36 -4.13
CA ARG A 119 25.02 2.13 -4.85
C ARG A 119 25.38 1.00 -3.89
N ARG A 120 26.27 1.27 -2.93
CA ARG A 120 26.68 0.28 -1.91
C ARG A 120 25.53 -0.20 -1.02
N LEU A 121 24.49 0.62 -0.86
CA LEU A 121 23.32 0.26 -0.05
C LEU A 121 22.34 -0.64 -0.81
N ILE A 122 22.16 -0.42 -2.12
CA ILE A 122 21.08 -1.03 -2.91
C ILE A 122 21.57 -2.18 -3.79
N GLU A 123 22.68 -2.00 -4.53
CA GLU A 123 23.18 -2.96 -5.52
C GLU A 123 23.38 -4.38 -4.96
N PRO A 124 23.89 -4.60 -3.73
CA PRO A 124 24.14 -5.95 -3.23
C PRO A 124 22.89 -6.84 -3.14
N PHE A 125 21.70 -6.24 -3.07
CA PHE A 125 20.43 -6.97 -2.88
C PHE A 125 19.68 -7.22 -4.19
N LEU A 126 19.94 -6.45 -5.25
CA LEU A 126 19.19 -6.53 -6.51
C LEU A 126 19.31 -7.87 -7.23
N PRO A 127 20.50 -8.50 -7.36
CA PRO A 127 20.62 -9.80 -8.03
C PRO A 127 19.80 -10.92 -7.37
N LYS A 128 19.47 -10.74 -6.08
CA LYS A 128 18.72 -11.70 -5.27
C LYS A 128 17.35 -11.16 -4.85
N TRP A 129 16.85 -10.13 -5.53
CA TRP A 129 15.63 -9.44 -5.14
C TRP A 129 14.43 -10.37 -5.00
N ASP A 130 14.20 -11.27 -5.96
CA ASP A 130 13.03 -12.16 -5.94
C ASP A 130 13.05 -13.09 -4.72
N THR A 131 14.22 -13.68 -4.43
CA THR A 131 14.39 -14.54 -3.26
C THR A 131 14.27 -13.74 -1.97
N LEU A 132 14.92 -12.58 -1.89
CA LEU A 132 14.86 -11.69 -0.72
C LEU A 132 13.44 -11.24 -0.43
N LEU A 133 12.73 -10.75 -1.44
CA LEU A 133 11.36 -10.28 -1.30
C LEU A 133 10.43 -11.42 -0.88
N GLN A 134 10.59 -12.60 -1.48
CA GLN A 134 9.78 -13.75 -1.08
C GLN A 134 10.03 -14.17 0.36
N ASP A 135 11.29 -14.22 0.80
CA ASP A 135 11.64 -14.56 2.18
C ASP A 135 11.11 -13.48 3.14
N PHE A 136 11.29 -12.20 2.80
CA PHE A 136 10.77 -11.05 3.57
C PHE A 136 9.24 -11.07 3.70
N MET A 137 8.53 -11.28 2.59
CA MET A 137 7.06 -11.28 2.55
C MET A 137 6.43 -12.54 3.15
N SER A 138 7.24 -13.53 3.54
CA SER A 138 6.80 -14.77 4.19
C SER A 138 6.98 -14.75 5.71
N LEU A 139 7.48 -13.65 6.29
CA LEU A 139 7.64 -13.47 7.73
C LEU A 139 6.33 -13.03 8.41
N PRO A 140 6.04 -13.49 9.65
CA PRO A 140 6.74 -14.52 10.43
C PRO A 140 6.54 -15.92 9.83
N MET A 141 7.64 -16.68 9.83
CA MET A 141 7.92 -17.83 8.97
C MET A 141 6.77 -18.84 8.87
N SER A 142 6.09 -18.85 7.72
CA SER A 142 5.30 -20.02 7.30
C SER A 142 6.18 -21.16 6.75
N SER A 143 7.45 -20.86 6.42
CA SER A 143 8.48 -21.78 5.91
C SER A 143 9.89 -21.28 6.24
N LEU A 144 10.90 -22.15 6.19
CA LEU A 144 12.31 -21.76 6.26
C LEU A 144 12.67 -20.80 5.11
N PRO A 145 13.51 -19.77 5.36
CA PRO A 145 13.96 -18.85 4.31
C PRO A 145 14.82 -19.60 3.28
N ARG A 146 14.68 -19.22 2.01
CA ARG A 146 15.44 -19.83 0.90
C ARG A 146 16.87 -19.31 0.84
N ASP A 147 17.09 -18.06 1.19
CA ASP A 147 18.42 -17.46 1.30
C ASP A 147 18.58 -16.74 2.65
N PRO A 148 18.81 -17.51 3.75
CA PRO A 148 18.98 -16.93 5.09
C PRO A 148 20.14 -15.95 5.17
N VAL A 149 21.18 -16.12 4.36
CA VAL A 149 22.37 -15.23 4.37
C VAL A 149 22.00 -13.86 3.83
N THR A 150 21.33 -13.80 2.68
CA THR A 150 20.89 -12.53 2.08
C THR A 150 19.84 -11.85 2.95
N LEU A 151 18.89 -12.61 3.52
CA LEU A 151 17.90 -12.08 4.45
C LEU A 151 18.56 -11.51 5.71
N ALA A 152 19.56 -12.19 6.28
CA ALA A 152 20.31 -11.69 7.45
C ALA A 152 21.09 -10.41 7.12
N ARG A 153 21.78 -10.36 5.97
CA ARG A 153 22.48 -9.15 5.51
C ARG A 153 21.51 -7.98 5.27
N PHE A 154 20.33 -8.27 4.73
CA PHE A 154 19.27 -7.27 4.59
C PHE A 154 18.77 -6.80 5.96
N GLY A 155 18.56 -7.71 6.91
CA GLY A 155 18.21 -7.40 8.29
C GLY A 155 19.21 -6.47 8.96
N LEU A 156 20.52 -6.70 8.80
CA LEU A 156 21.56 -5.81 9.34
C LEU A 156 21.49 -4.38 8.75
N ALA A 157 21.07 -4.24 7.49
CA ALA A 157 20.90 -2.94 6.85
C ALA A 157 19.55 -2.28 7.16
N GLY A 158 18.47 -3.07 7.32
CA GLY A 158 17.08 -2.60 7.36
C GLY A 158 16.41 -2.60 8.75
N LEU A 159 16.88 -3.39 9.71
CA LEU A 159 16.38 -3.34 11.10
C LEU A 159 16.59 -1.99 11.80
N PRO A 160 17.71 -1.27 11.57
CA PRO A 160 17.91 0.01 12.21
C PRO A 160 16.88 1.06 11.75
N PRO A 161 16.65 2.11 12.58
CA PRO A 161 15.82 3.24 12.18
C PRO A 161 16.33 3.91 10.90
N SER A 162 15.40 4.42 10.08
CA SER A 162 15.75 5.11 8.85
C SER A 162 16.64 6.34 9.09
N THR A 163 16.52 6.99 10.26
CA THR A 163 17.39 8.08 10.68
C THR A 163 18.86 7.68 10.77
N TRP A 164 19.18 6.42 11.11
CA TRP A 164 20.56 5.91 11.09
C TRP A 164 21.01 5.57 9.67
N LEU A 165 20.11 5.02 8.86
CA LEU A 165 20.36 4.76 7.45
C LEU A 165 20.74 6.05 6.71
N MET A 166 19.98 7.12 6.94
CA MET A 166 20.16 8.44 6.33
C MET A 166 21.47 9.14 6.72
N ARG A 167 22.12 8.77 7.83
CA ARG A 167 23.45 9.31 8.20
C ARG A 167 24.55 8.94 7.21
N ARG A 168 24.33 7.94 6.35
CA ARG A 168 25.26 7.55 5.27
C ARG A 168 25.35 8.59 4.16
N PHE A 169 24.32 9.43 4.02
CA PHE A 169 24.25 10.48 3.02
C PHE A 169 24.70 11.81 3.62
N ARG A 170 25.42 12.62 2.85
CA ARG A 170 25.90 13.95 3.23
C ARG A 170 24.87 15.02 2.90
N ASP A 171 24.29 14.95 1.71
CA ASP A 171 23.38 15.94 1.17
C ASP A 171 21.93 15.58 1.53
N ASP A 172 21.11 16.59 1.80
CA ASP A 172 19.73 16.35 2.25
C ASP A 172 18.85 15.74 1.16
N ARG A 173 19.22 15.88 -0.13
CA ARG A 173 18.44 15.34 -1.25
C ARG A 173 18.24 13.83 -1.16
N ALA A 174 19.30 13.07 -0.87
CA ALA A 174 19.22 11.63 -0.67
C ALA A 174 18.42 11.27 0.59
N ARG A 175 18.60 12.06 1.67
CA ARG A 175 17.86 11.86 2.93
C ARG A 175 16.37 12.11 2.75
N ALA A 176 15.99 13.16 2.04
CA ALA A 176 14.60 13.54 1.78
C ALA A 176 13.88 12.45 0.97
N LEU A 177 14.50 11.94 -0.09
CA LEU A 177 13.95 10.83 -0.88
C LEU A 177 13.72 9.59 -0.01
N PHE A 178 14.71 9.18 0.80
CA PHE A 178 14.53 8.04 1.70
C PHE A 178 13.49 8.28 2.79
N ALA A 179 13.45 9.48 3.38
CA ALA A 179 12.44 9.85 4.37
C ALA A 179 11.04 9.73 3.78
N GLY A 180 10.84 10.19 2.53
CA GLY A 180 9.56 10.04 1.84
C GLY A 180 9.22 8.59 1.52
N LEU A 181 10.19 7.73 1.15
CA LEU A 181 9.94 6.28 0.98
C LEU A 181 9.43 5.62 2.27
N VAL A 182 9.99 5.99 3.42
CA VAL A 182 9.52 5.49 4.73
C VAL A 182 8.14 6.04 5.09
N ALA A 183 7.87 7.28 4.73
CA ALA A 183 6.58 7.93 4.98
C ALA A 183 5.39 7.23 4.27
N HIS A 184 5.63 6.41 3.24
CA HIS A 184 4.57 5.67 2.54
C HIS A 184 3.81 4.67 3.43
N VAL A 185 4.40 4.23 4.55
CA VAL A 185 3.73 3.34 5.51
C VAL A 185 3.20 4.07 6.75
N ILE A 186 3.15 5.41 6.72
CA ILE A 186 2.66 6.23 7.85
C ILE A 186 3.49 5.99 9.13
N ALA A 187 4.74 5.54 8.97
CA ALA A 187 5.63 5.25 10.08
C ALA A 187 6.48 6.47 10.47
N PRO A 188 6.75 6.67 11.77
CA PRO A 188 7.72 7.67 12.20
C PRO A 188 9.13 7.26 11.76
N LEU A 189 9.94 8.21 11.28
CA LEU A 189 11.27 7.93 10.69
C LEU A 189 12.27 7.27 11.66
N ASP A 190 12.09 7.47 12.96
CA ASP A 190 12.94 6.93 14.02
C ASP A 190 12.47 5.56 14.56
N GLY A 191 11.39 4.99 14.00
CA GLY A 191 10.91 3.66 14.36
C GLY A 191 11.89 2.55 13.97
N ILE A 192 11.94 1.47 14.75
CA ILE A 192 12.69 0.26 14.41
C ILE A 192 12.10 -0.34 13.11
N VAL A 193 12.92 -0.98 12.27
CA VAL A 193 12.56 -1.61 10.97
C VAL A 193 12.22 -0.62 9.85
N THR A 194 12.11 0.68 10.13
CA THR A 194 11.76 1.70 9.12
C THR A 194 12.81 1.84 8.02
N GLY A 195 14.10 1.57 8.31
CA GLY A 195 15.15 1.53 7.28
C GLY A 195 14.86 0.46 6.22
N GLY A 196 14.41 -0.73 6.66
CA GLY A 196 14.07 -1.85 5.79
C GLY A 196 12.90 -1.53 4.87
N VAL A 197 11.88 -0.81 5.36
CA VAL A 197 10.75 -0.38 4.54
C VAL A 197 11.23 0.52 3.39
N GLY A 198 12.01 1.55 3.69
CA GLY A 198 12.57 2.44 2.66
C GLY A 198 13.43 1.69 1.64
N MET A 199 14.23 0.71 2.11
CA MET A 199 15.03 -0.14 1.23
C MET A 199 14.18 -1.04 0.33
N VAL A 200 13.12 -1.68 0.85
CA VAL A 200 12.21 -2.52 0.06
C VAL A 200 11.57 -1.70 -1.06
N PHE A 201 11.11 -0.50 -0.78
CA PHE A 201 10.51 0.39 -1.78
C PHE A 201 11.51 0.82 -2.85
N ALA A 202 12.73 1.17 -2.46
CA ALA A 202 13.81 1.48 -3.40
C ALA A 202 14.18 0.28 -4.28
N LEU A 203 14.38 -0.90 -3.67
CA LEU A 203 14.69 -2.14 -4.39
C LEU A 203 13.58 -2.55 -5.35
N ALA A 204 12.31 -2.43 -4.93
CA ALA A 204 11.15 -2.71 -5.78
C ALA A 204 11.12 -1.82 -7.03
N ALA A 205 11.48 -0.53 -6.89
CA ALA A 205 11.57 0.39 -8.02
C ALA A 205 12.64 -0.04 -9.03
N HIS A 206 13.84 -0.36 -8.55
CA HIS A 206 14.93 -0.83 -9.42
C HIS A 206 14.62 -2.16 -10.09
N ALA A 207 13.99 -3.07 -9.37
CA ALA A 207 13.71 -4.40 -9.87
C ALA A 207 12.61 -4.41 -10.94
N ARG A 208 11.47 -3.75 -10.69
CA ARG A 208 10.29 -3.79 -11.59
C ARG A 208 9.48 -2.50 -11.66
N GLY A 209 10.00 -1.39 -11.15
CA GLY A 209 9.33 -0.09 -11.20
C GLY A 209 8.15 0.04 -10.23
N TRP A 210 7.45 1.17 -10.36
CA TRP A 210 6.24 1.53 -9.60
C TRP A 210 5.11 1.76 -10.59
N PRO A 211 4.55 0.70 -11.18
CA PRO A 211 3.55 0.83 -12.24
C PRO A 211 2.20 1.25 -11.68
N LEU A 212 1.37 1.77 -12.58
CA LEU A 212 -0.07 1.88 -12.39
C LEU A 212 -0.76 0.73 -13.15
N ALA A 213 -1.93 0.32 -12.70
CA ALA A 213 -2.72 -0.65 -13.45
C ALA A 213 -3.58 0.09 -14.49
N ARG A 214 -3.62 -0.40 -15.74
CA ARG A 214 -4.43 0.20 -16.81
C ARG A 214 -5.90 0.26 -16.37
N GLY A 215 -6.54 1.40 -16.61
CA GLY A 215 -7.91 1.66 -16.20
C GLY A 215 -8.05 1.95 -14.70
N GLY A 216 -6.98 1.84 -13.91
CA GLY A 216 -6.97 2.03 -12.46
C GLY A 216 -6.74 0.77 -11.65
N SER A 217 -6.56 0.95 -10.34
CA SER A 217 -6.36 -0.14 -9.38
C SER A 217 -7.48 -1.18 -9.37
N GLN A 218 -8.69 -0.82 -9.80
CA GLN A 218 -9.85 -1.72 -9.87
C GLN A 218 -9.53 -2.98 -10.70
N SER A 219 -8.74 -2.82 -11.77
CA SER A 219 -8.37 -3.93 -12.67
C SER A 219 -7.65 -5.08 -11.96
N ILE A 220 -6.92 -4.82 -10.86
CA ILE A 220 -6.29 -5.86 -10.04
C ILE A 220 -7.37 -6.75 -9.41
N SER A 221 -8.42 -6.14 -8.87
CA SER A 221 -9.49 -6.84 -8.16
C SER A 221 -10.44 -7.54 -9.14
N ASP A 222 -10.68 -6.91 -10.29
CA ASP A 222 -11.46 -7.49 -11.38
C ASP A 222 -10.77 -8.73 -11.95
N ALA A 223 -9.45 -8.66 -12.20
CA ALA A 223 -8.67 -9.79 -12.70
C ALA A 223 -8.65 -10.97 -11.71
N LEU A 224 -8.47 -10.70 -10.41
CA LEU A 224 -8.57 -11.72 -9.36
C LEU A 224 -9.97 -12.34 -9.29
N THR A 225 -11.01 -11.53 -9.42
CA THR A 225 -12.41 -11.98 -9.38
C THR A 225 -12.74 -12.84 -10.60
N ALA A 226 -12.33 -12.43 -11.80
CA ALA A 226 -12.53 -13.19 -13.03
C ALA A 226 -11.79 -14.53 -12.95
N TYR A 227 -10.56 -14.55 -12.45
CA TYR A 227 -9.81 -15.79 -12.26
C TYR A 227 -10.46 -16.70 -11.21
N LEU A 228 -10.96 -16.14 -10.10
CA LEU A 228 -11.69 -16.93 -9.10
C LEU A 228 -12.93 -17.60 -9.70
N LYS A 229 -13.69 -16.89 -10.54
CA LYS A 229 -14.88 -17.42 -11.22
C LYS A 229 -14.53 -18.53 -12.20
N ASP A 230 -13.44 -18.40 -12.96
CA ASP A 230 -12.93 -19.45 -13.85
C ASP A 230 -12.57 -20.73 -13.09
N LEU A 231 -12.07 -20.59 -11.85
CA LEU A 231 -11.78 -21.69 -10.95
C LEU A 231 -13.03 -22.27 -10.25
N GLY A 232 -14.23 -21.78 -10.55
CA GLY A 232 -15.49 -22.22 -9.95
C GLY A 232 -15.84 -21.57 -8.60
N GLY A 233 -15.11 -20.54 -8.18
CA GLY A 233 -15.44 -19.74 -7.00
C GLY A 233 -16.57 -18.74 -7.24
N SER A 234 -17.21 -18.28 -6.18
CA SER A 234 -18.32 -17.31 -6.23
C SER A 234 -17.99 -16.03 -5.46
N VAL A 235 -18.57 -14.91 -5.89
CA VAL A 235 -18.47 -13.60 -5.22
C VAL A 235 -19.87 -13.01 -5.10
N HIS A 236 -20.23 -12.66 -3.87
CA HIS A 236 -21.51 -12.06 -3.50
C HIS A 236 -21.25 -10.63 -3.01
N THR A 237 -21.69 -9.64 -3.78
CA THR A 237 -21.67 -8.22 -3.39
C THR A 237 -22.95 -7.84 -2.65
N ASP A 238 -23.00 -6.62 -2.11
CA ASP A 238 -24.16 -6.09 -1.38
C ASP A 238 -24.59 -6.97 -0.18
N TYR A 239 -23.63 -7.68 0.42
CA TYR A 239 -23.86 -8.57 1.55
C TYR A 239 -22.94 -8.22 2.71
N GLU A 240 -23.44 -7.42 3.64
CA GLU A 240 -22.73 -7.10 4.87
C GLU A 240 -22.86 -8.24 5.89
N VAL A 241 -21.74 -8.92 6.15
CA VAL A 241 -21.66 -9.97 7.17
C VAL A 241 -21.59 -9.32 8.56
N LYS A 242 -22.63 -9.50 9.38
CA LYS A 242 -22.71 -8.90 10.73
C LYS A 242 -22.35 -9.89 11.82
N ARG A 243 -22.61 -11.18 11.58
CA ARG A 243 -22.31 -12.31 12.47
C ARG A 243 -21.85 -13.51 11.66
N LEU A 244 -21.08 -14.39 12.29
CA LEU A 244 -20.59 -15.62 11.65
C LEU A 244 -21.74 -16.51 11.14
N ASP A 245 -22.86 -16.55 11.87
CA ASP A 245 -24.05 -17.33 11.50
C ASP A 245 -24.80 -16.78 10.27
N ASP A 246 -24.46 -15.57 9.81
CA ASP A 246 -25.00 -15.02 8.57
C ASP A 246 -24.31 -15.64 7.33
N LEU A 247 -23.29 -16.48 7.51
CA LEU A 247 -22.54 -17.12 6.44
C LEU A 247 -23.00 -18.57 6.20
N PRO A 248 -22.90 -19.08 4.95
CA PRO A 248 -23.18 -20.49 4.69
C PRO A 248 -22.19 -21.40 5.44
N PRO A 249 -22.61 -22.62 5.85
CA PRO A 249 -21.72 -23.56 6.53
C PRO A 249 -20.47 -23.88 5.71
N ALA A 250 -19.31 -23.61 6.32
CA ALA A 250 -18.00 -23.85 5.73
C ALA A 250 -17.01 -24.46 6.73
N ARG A 251 -16.00 -25.16 6.22
CA ARG A 251 -14.92 -25.75 7.02
C ARG A 251 -13.91 -24.69 7.52
N ALA A 252 -13.79 -23.56 6.80
CA ALA A 252 -12.96 -22.42 7.18
C ALA A 252 -13.62 -21.08 6.80
N TYR A 253 -13.41 -20.06 7.63
CA TYR A 253 -13.85 -18.68 7.41
C TYR A 253 -12.63 -17.75 7.45
N VAL A 254 -12.39 -16.99 6.38
CA VAL A 254 -11.19 -16.18 6.20
C VAL A 254 -11.59 -14.71 6.10
N PHE A 255 -11.16 -13.89 7.05
CA PHE A 255 -11.56 -12.48 7.11
C PHE A 255 -10.48 -11.57 6.51
N ASP A 256 -10.83 -10.87 5.44
CA ASP A 256 -10.11 -9.69 4.93
C ASP A 256 -10.69 -8.41 5.58
N THR A 257 -10.76 -8.43 6.91
CA THR A 257 -11.31 -7.34 7.73
C THR A 257 -10.29 -6.84 8.74
N SER A 258 -10.61 -5.72 9.40
CA SER A 258 -9.85 -5.26 10.55
C SER A 258 -9.95 -6.28 11.70
N PRO A 259 -8.94 -6.39 12.59
CA PRO A 259 -8.96 -7.35 13.70
C PRO A 259 -10.15 -7.14 14.65
N THR A 260 -10.56 -5.89 14.88
CA THR A 260 -11.73 -5.56 15.71
C THR A 260 -13.05 -5.95 15.04
N ALA A 261 -13.19 -5.73 13.72
CA ALA A 261 -14.35 -6.19 12.97
C ALA A 261 -14.46 -7.73 12.98
N LEU A 262 -13.34 -8.42 12.78
CA LEU A 262 -13.26 -9.88 12.89
C LEU A 262 -13.70 -10.35 14.28
N ALA A 263 -13.14 -9.79 15.36
CA ALA A 263 -13.49 -10.18 16.73
C ALA A 263 -14.98 -10.03 17.00
N ARG A 264 -15.57 -8.92 16.52
CA ARG A 264 -17.00 -8.64 16.64
C ARG A 264 -17.86 -9.64 15.86
N ILE A 265 -17.56 -9.87 14.59
CA ILE A 265 -18.39 -10.72 13.70
C ILE A 265 -18.28 -12.19 14.10
N ALA A 266 -17.07 -12.66 14.43
CA ALA A 266 -16.80 -14.07 14.77
C ALA A 266 -16.95 -14.40 16.27
N GLY A 267 -17.36 -13.43 17.11
CA GLY A 267 -17.60 -13.66 18.53
C GLY A 267 -16.34 -14.06 19.32
N LEU A 268 -15.18 -13.47 19.03
CA LEU A 268 -13.89 -13.85 19.63
C LEU A 268 -13.62 -13.20 21.01
N GLY A 269 -14.64 -12.64 21.65
CA GLY A 269 -14.52 -11.96 22.95
C GLY A 269 -13.52 -10.80 22.92
N ARG A 270 -12.55 -10.81 23.84
CA ARG A 270 -11.52 -9.76 24.00
C ARG A 270 -10.33 -9.88 23.03
N ALA A 271 -10.42 -10.77 22.03
CA ALA A 271 -9.36 -10.88 21.02
C ALA A 271 -9.15 -9.54 20.31
N TYR A 272 -7.89 -9.13 20.18
CA TYR A 272 -7.47 -7.89 19.52
C TYR A 272 -7.89 -6.57 20.18
N GLU A 273 -8.36 -6.57 21.44
CA GLU A 273 -8.70 -5.33 22.17
C GLU A 273 -7.49 -4.38 22.33
N GLY A 274 -6.28 -4.93 22.42
CA GLY A 274 -5.03 -4.17 22.46
C GLY A 274 -4.46 -3.75 21.10
N TYR A 275 -5.14 -4.09 19.99
CA TYR A 275 -4.67 -3.77 18.64
C TYR A 275 -4.81 -2.28 18.35
N ARG A 276 -3.71 -1.62 17.96
CA ARG A 276 -3.69 -0.17 17.78
C ARG A 276 -3.78 0.21 16.31
N TYR A 277 -4.68 1.13 15.99
CA TYR A 277 -4.73 1.80 14.69
C TYR A 277 -3.81 3.03 14.68
N GLY A 278 -3.22 3.31 13.53
CA GLY A 278 -2.22 4.35 13.33
C GLY A 278 -2.82 5.70 12.95
N ALA A 279 -1.94 6.66 12.62
CA ALA A 279 -2.35 7.92 12.02
C ALA A 279 -3.10 7.68 10.70
N SER A 280 -3.92 8.66 10.32
CA SER A 280 -4.77 8.63 9.15
C SER A 280 -4.20 9.49 8.02
N ALA A 281 -4.95 9.59 6.92
CA ALA A 281 -4.68 10.44 5.79
C ALA A 281 -5.85 11.41 5.55
N PHE A 282 -5.53 12.59 5.04
CA PHE A 282 -6.48 13.47 4.38
C PHE A 282 -6.11 13.52 2.90
N LYS A 283 -7.00 13.02 2.04
CA LYS A 283 -6.75 12.83 0.61
C LYS A 283 -7.62 13.76 -0.22
N ILE A 284 -7.06 14.22 -1.34
CA ILE A 284 -7.75 15.03 -2.34
C ILE A 284 -7.49 14.45 -3.73
N ASP A 285 -8.57 14.18 -4.44
CA ASP A 285 -8.59 13.78 -5.85
C ASP A 285 -8.97 14.99 -6.71
N TYR A 286 -8.17 15.27 -7.74
CA TYR A 286 -8.29 16.44 -8.60
C TYR A 286 -8.56 16.05 -10.06
N ALA A 287 -9.58 16.65 -10.65
CA ALA A 287 -9.71 16.76 -12.10
C ALA A 287 -8.98 18.02 -12.56
N LEU A 288 -8.07 17.88 -13.53
CA LEU A 288 -7.21 18.97 -13.99
C LEU A 288 -7.39 19.30 -15.47
N ASP A 289 -7.24 20.58 -15.82
CA ASP A 289 -7.21 21.14 -17.17
C ASP A 289 -5.85 21.00 -17.89
N GLY A 290 -5.07 19.99 -17.49
CA GLY A 290 -3.71 19.79 -17.99
C GLY A 290 -2.81 19.12 -16.95
N PRO A 291 -1.54 18.87 -17.30
CA PRO A 291 -0.59 18.27 -16.37
C PRO A 291 -0.27 19.22 -15.21
N VAL A 292 0.16 18.67 -14.08
CA VAL A 292 0.64 19.47 -12.95
C VAL A 292 1.88 20.27 -13.38
N PRO A 293 1.91 21.60 -13.16
CA PRO A 293 2.97 22.48 -13.66
C PRO A 293 4.21 22.45 -12.77
N TRP A 294 4.79 21.27 -12.54
CA TRP A 294 6.00 21.12 -11.71
C TRP A 294 7.14 22.01 -12.20
N THR A 295 7.77 22.74 -11.27
CA THR A 295 8.95 23.58 -11.56
C THR A 295 10.12 22.72 -12.06
N ALA A 296 10.43 21.64 -11.35
CA ALA A 296 11.42 20.66 -11.78
C ALA A 296 10.92 19.85 -12.99
N ARG A 297 11.83 19.40 -13.84
CA ARG A 297 11.50 18.68 -15.08
C ARG A 297 11.09 17.23 -14.80
N GLU A 298 11.79 16.57 -13.90
CA GLU A 298 11.69 15.13 -13.62
C GLU A 298 10.30 14.70 -13.13
N PRO A 299 9.62 15.41 -12.21
CA PRO A 299 8.28 15.05 -11.76
C PRO A 299 7.22 15.05 -12.87
N ARG A 300 7.43 15.77 -13.99
CA ARG A 300 6.48 15.83 -15.12
C ARG A 300 6.30 14.49 -15.83
N SER A 301 7.28 13.58 -15.70
CA SER A 301 7.23 12.22 -16.26
C SER A 301 7.18 11.13 -15.19
N ALA A 302 6.99 11.51 -13.92
CA ALA A 302 6.97 10.57 -12.81
C ALA A 302 5.56 10.06 -12.51
N GLY A 303 5.42 8.76 -12.24
CA GLY A 303 4.13 8.20 -11.80
C GLY A 303 3.77 8.68 -10.40
N THR A 304 4.73 8.67 -9.47
CA THR A 304 4.59 9.16 -8.10
C THR A 304 5.47 10.38 -7.85
N VAL A 305 4.95 11.38 -7.14
CA VAL A 305 5.76 12.54 -6.69
C VAL A 305 5.64 12.70 -5.18
N GLN A 306 6.79 12.77 -4.51
CA GLN A 306 6.89 13.03 -3.07
C GLN A 306 7.14 14.53 -2.85
N VAL A 307 6.27 15.20 -2.10
CA VAL A 307 6.38 16.66 -1.88
C VAL A 307 6.73 16.95 -0.42
N GLY A 308 7.97 17.39 -0.22
CA GLY A 308 8.49 17.89 1.05
C GLY A 308 9.90 18.46 0.86
N SER A 309 10.19 19.62 1.44
CA SER A 309 11.43 20.35 1.10
C SER A 309 12.72 19.69 1.60
N SER A 310 12.64 18.90 2.66
CA SER A 310 13.79 18.31 3.34
C SER A 310 13.41 17.11 4.21
N SER A 311 14.40 16.28 4.57
CA SER A 311 14.20 15.18 5.52
C SER A 311 13.66 15.67 6.88
N LYS A 312 14.05 16.88 7.30
CA LYS A 312 13.58 17.53 8.53
C LYS A 312 12.11 17.96 8.45
N GLU A 313 11.70 18.57 7.34
CA GLU A 313 10.30 18.97 7.10
C GLU A 313 9.39 17.74 7.10
N ILE A 314 9.78 16.67 6.40
CA ILE A 314 9.06 15.40 6.36
C ILE A 314 8.93 14.79 7.76
N GLY A 315 10.04 14.71 8.50
CA GLY A 315 10.03 14.18 9.86
C GLY A 315 9.16 15.00 10.82
N ALA A 316 9.11 16.31 10.67
CA ALA A 316 8.24 17.18 11.48
C ALA A 316 6.75 16.93 11.19
N ALA A 317 6.37 16.84 9.91
CA ALA A 317 5.00 16.53 9.51
C ALA A 317 4.53 15.16 10.02
N LEU A 318 5.38 14.13 9.92
CA LEU A 318 5.06 12.79 10.42
C LEU A 318 4.91 12.77 11.94
N ARG A 319 5.77 13.47 12.70
CA ARG A 319 5.64 13.56 14.17
C ARG A 319 4.38 14.29 14.60
N ALA A 320 4.02 15.38 13.91
CA ALA A 320 2.79 16.12 14.16
C ALA A 320 1.56 15.19 14.14
N ALA A 321 1.40 14.44 13.04
CA ALA A 321 0.26 13.55 12.84
C ALA A 321 0.30 12.30 13.73
N SER A 322 1.46 11.66 13.90
CA SER A 322 1.56 10.32 14.53
C SER A 322 1.85 10.33 16.03
N ARG A 323 2.40 11.42 16.59
CA ARG A 323 2.78 11.50 18.01
C ARG A 323 2.13 12.66 18.74
N GLU A 324 2.08 13.82 18.10
CA GLU A 324 1.58 15.05 18.74
C GLU A 324 0.06 15.20 18.62
N GLY A 325 -0.59 14.35 17.80
CA GLY A 325 -2.05 14.36 17.65
C GLY A 325 -2.59 15.62 16.96
N ARG A 326 -1.77 16.29 16.13
CA ARG A 326 -2.16 17.50 15.39
C ARG A 326 -1.93 17.36 13.89
N ALA A 327 -2.75 18.04 13.09
CA ALA A 327 -2.49 18.17 11.66
C ALA A 327 -1.26 19.07 11.41
N PRO A 328 -0.40 18.76 10.42
CA PRO A 328 0.75 19.59 10.09
C PRO A 328 0.37 20.80 9.21
N ASP A 329 0.89 21.98 9.54
CA ASP A 329 0.72 23.19 8.71
C ASP A 329 1.41 23.07 7.34
N THR A 330 2.56 22.38 7.33
CA THR A 330 3.35 22.03 6.15
C THR A 330 3.36 20.51 6.01
N PRO A 331 2.36 19.92 5.33
CA PRO A 331 2.26 18.48 5.20
C PRO A 331 3.35 17.92 4.27
N PHE A 332 3.87 16.73 4.58
CA PHE A 332 4.50 15.88 3.57
C PHE A 332 3.40 15.25 2.73
N LEU A 333 3.49 15.40 1.40
CA LEU A 333 2.49 14.85 0.48
C LEU A 333 3.05 13.66 -0.29
N ILE A 334 2.23 12.63 -0.39
CA ILE A 334 2.37 11.57 -1.37
C ILE A 334 1.35 11.85 -2.47
N THR A 335 1.79 11.77 -3.72
CA THR A 335 0.96 12.10 -4.87
C THR A 335 1.20 11.11 -6.01
N VAL A 336 0.19 10.89 -6.85
CA VAL A 336 0.29 10.04 -8.04
C VAL A 336 -0.38 10.73 -9.23
N GLN A 337 0.19 10.54 -10.41
CA GLN A 337 -0.22 11.13 -11.69
C GLN A 337 -0.60 10.04 -12.71
N PRO A 338 -1.78 9.39 -12.60
CA PRO A 338 -2.14 8.28 -13.48
C PRO A 338 -2.15 8.62 -14.97
N SER A 339 -2.62 9.82 -15.32
CA SER A 339 -2.71 10.27 -16.72
C SER A 339 -1.36 10.45 -17.42
N VAL A 340 -0.22 10.35 -16.71
CA VAL A 340 1.11 10.35 -17.34
C VAL A 340 1.32 9.11 -18.22
N VAL A 341 0.67 7.99 -17.89
CA VAL A 341 0.80 6.73 -18.63
C VAL A 341 -0.52 6.13 -19.08
N ASP A 342 -1.63 6.57 -18.50
CA ASP A 342 -2.95 6.02 -18.79
C ASP A 342 -3.93 7.11 -19.25
N PRO A 343 -4.08 7.33 -20.56
CA PRO A 343 -5.02 8.32 -21.08
C PRO A 343 -6.48 7.94 -20.81
N SER A 344 -6.80 6.69 -20.42
CA SER A 344 -8.18 6.29 -20.11
C SER A 344 -8.71 6.85 -18.77
N ARG A 345 -7.85 7.54 -18.02
CA ARG A 345 -8.15 8.05 -16.68
C ARG A 345 -8.88 9.39 -16.68
N ALA A 346 -8.80 10.14 -17.78
CA ALA A 346 -9.41 11.46 -17.92
C ALA A 346 -9.81 11.71 -19.38
N PRO A 347 -10.70 12.67 -19.66
CA PRO A 347 -10.96 13.13 -21.02
C PRO A 347 -9.70 13.65 -21.73
N GLU A 348 -9.74 13.73 -23.06
CA GLU A 348 -8.61 14.19 -23.87
C GLU A 348 -8.11 15.58 -23.44
N GLY A 349 -6.78 15.71 -23.29
CA GLY A 349 -6.12 16.93 -22.82
C GLY A 349 -6.29 17.23 -21.32
N LYS A 350 -7.05 16.42 -20.59
CA LYS A 350 -7.28 16.56 -19.15
C LYS A 350 -6.47 15.52 -18.37
N HIS A 351 -6.31 15.75 -17.07
CA HIS A 351 -5.55 14.86 -16.21
C HIS A 351 -6.28 14.58 -14.90
N VAL A 352 -6.04 13.40 -14.32
CA VAL A 352 -6.31 13.13 -12.91
C VAL A 352 -5.02 13.20 -12.11
N PHE A 353 -5.13 13.73 -10.90
CA PHE A 353 -4.05 13.83 -9.93
C PHE A 353 -4.63 13.65 -8.55
N TRP A 354 -3.91 12.99 -7.65
CA TRP A 354 -4.30 13.00 -6.24
C TRP A 354 -3.11 13.27 -5.34
N ALA A 355 -3.41 13.85 -4.18
CA ALA A 355 -2.45 14.10 -3.11
C ALA A 355 -3.07 13.70 -1.77
N TYR A 356 -2.28 13.13 -0.87
CA TYR A 356 -2.68 13.03 0.53
C TYR A 356 -1.56 13.48 1.48
N GLY A 357 -1.97 14.06 2.59
CA GLY A 357 -1.13 14.33 3.75
C GLY A 357 -1.54 13.46 4.94
N HIS A 358 -0.64 13.29 5.89
CA HIS A 358 -0.93 12.54 7.12
C HIS A 358 -1.59 13.41 8.17
N VAL A 359 -2.61 12.89 8.83
CA VAL A 359 -3.35 13.53 9.93
C VAL A 359 -3.53 12.55 11.10
N PRO A 360 -3.86 13.01 12.32
CA PRO A 360 -4.12 12.11 13.44
C PRO A 360 -5.25 11.10 13.17
N ASN A 361 -5.23 9.97 13.87
CA ASN A 361 -6.32 8.99 13.80
C ASN A 361 -7.64 9.65 14.22
N GLY A 362 -8.70 9.46 13.43
CA GLY A 362 -10.02 10.04 13.70
C GLY A 362 -10.07 11.57 13.67
N TRP A 363 -9.05 12.23 13.12
CA TRP A 363 -9.01 13.69 13.02
C TRP A 363 -10.19 14.22 12.20
N GLN A 364 -10.73 15.36 12.64
CA GLN A 364 -11.80 16.08 11.95
C GLN A 364 -11.30 17.48 11.62
N GLY A 365 -11.46 17.86 10.36
CA GLY A 365 -11.00 19.14 9.83
C GLY A 365 -10.75 19.05 8.33
N ASP A 366 -10.24 20.13 7.76
CA ASP A 366 -9.94 20.25 6.34
C ASP A 366 -8.46 20.61 6.14
N LEU A 367 -7.71 19.73 5.46
CA LEU A 367 -6.29 19.95 5.15
C LEU A 367 -6.09 20.54 3.74
N THR A 368 -7.17 20.88 3.03
CA THR A 368 -7.13 21.30 1.62
C THR A 368 -6.22 22.48 1.37
N ASP A 369 -6.38 23.56 2.11
CA ASP A 369 -5.56 24.75 1.91
C ASP A 369 -4.07 24.48 2.19
N ALA A 370 -3.75 23.64 3.18
CA ALA A 370 -2.38 23.26 3.51
C ALA A 370 -1.75 22.39 2.42
N ILE A 371 -2.51 21.43 1.87
CA ILE A 371 -2.09 20.58 0.74
C ILE A 371 -1.84 21.45 -0.50
N GLU A 372 -2.79 22.30 -0.87
CA GLU A 372 -2.64 23.11 -2.09
C GLU A 372 -1.53 24.16 -1.94
N ARG A 373 -1.37 24.80 -0.77
CA ARG A 373 -0.22 25.69 -0.53
C ARG A 373 1.11 24.94 -0.66
N GLN A 374 1.15 23.69 -0.18
CA GLN A 374 2.33 22.86 -0.31
C GLN A 374 2.61 22.50 -1.77
N LEU A 375 1.59 22.19 -2.57
CA LEU A 375 1.74 21.93 -4.01
C LEU A 375 2.23 23.17 -4.77
N GLU A 376 1.67 24.35 -4.50
CA GLU A 376 2.07 25.62 -5.14
C GLU A 376 3.56 25.96 -4.94
N ARG A 377 4.17 25.53 -3.82
CA ARG A 377 5.62 25.71 -3.59
C ARG A 377 6.49 25.00 -4.62
N PHE A 378 5.99 23.92 -5.24
CA PHE A 378 6.74 23.07 -6.17
C PHE A 378 6.13 23.01 -7.58
N ALA A 379 4.87 23.42 -7.73
CA ALA A 379 4.15 23.52 -8.99
C ALA A 379 3.31 24.82 -9.02
N PRO A 380 3.93 26.00 -9.18
CA PRO A 380 3.22 27.27 -9.24
C PRO A 380 2.16 27.28 -10.35
N GLY A 381 0.96 27.74 -10.02
CA GLY A 381 -0.20 27.73 -10.92
C GLY A 381 -0.96 26.39 -10.92
N PHE A 382 -0.72 25.53 -9.93
CA PHE A 382 -1.45 24.27 -9.78
C PHE A 382 -2.96 24.51 -9.60
N ARG A 383 -3.34 25.47 -8.75
CA ARG A 383 -4.75 25.80 -8.48
C ARG A 383 -5.50 26.24 -9.73
N ASP A 384 -4.84 26.97 -10.62
CA ASP A 384 -5.43 27.43 -11.88
C ASP A 384 -5.75 26.26 -12.83
N ARG A 385 -5.17 25.07 -12.60
CA ARG A 385 -5.47 23.84 -13.36
C ARG A 385 -6.64 23.05 -12.78
N VAL A 386 -7.11 23.34 -11.56
CA VAL A 386 -8.12 22.52 -10.89
C VAL A 386 -9.51 22.80 -11.47
N LEU A 387 -10.10 21.80 -12.11
CA LEU A 387 -11.49 21.83 -12.59
C LEU A 387 -12.48 21.44 -11.49
N ALA A 388 -12.12 20.42 -10.70
CA ALA A 388 -12.91 19.95 -9.57
C ALA A 388 -12.02 19.17 -8.60
N ARG A 389 -12.43 19.13 -7.33
CA ARG A 389 -11.77 18.37 -6.27
C ARG A 389 -12.77 17.54 -5.48
N ALA A 390 -12.34 16.37 -5.03
CA ALA A 390 -13.06 15.53 -4.07
C ALA A 390 -12.14 15.28 -2.88
N THR A 391 -12.61 15.61 -1.67
CA THR A 391 -11.85 15.47 -0.43
C THR A 391 -12.34 14.26 0.36
N ALA A 392 -11.41 13.59 1.04
CA ALA A 392 -11.71 12.50 1.95
C ALA A 392 -10.79 12.60 3.18
N GLY A 393 -11.35 13.01 4.31
CA GLY A 393 -10.71 12.96 5.61
C GLY A 393 -10.92 11.61 6.31
N PRO A 394 -10.47 11.49 7.56
CA PRO A 394 -10.59 10.24 8.31
C PRO A 394 -12.03 9.70 8.43
N PRO A 395 -13.07 10.52 8.66
CA PRO A 395 -14.46 10.04 8.68
C PRO A 395 -14.92 9.49 7.33
N GLU A 396 -14.62 10.18 6.24
CA GLU A 396 -15.02 9.77 4.89
C GLU A 396 -14.29 8.48 4.47
N LEU A 397 -13.00 8.36 4.80
CA LEU A 397 -12.22 7.14 4.57
C LEU A 397 -12.81 5.94 5.34
N ALA A 398 -13.16 6.13 6.62
CA ALA A 398 -13.78 5.08 7.44
C ALA A 398 -15.17 4.67 6.93
N ALA A 399 -15.96 5.64 6.43
CA ALA A 399 -17.26 5.37 5.81
C ALA A 399 -17.14 4.66 4.46
N HIS A 400 -16.08 4.95 3.71
CA HIS A 400 -15.80 4.31 2.43
C HIS A 400 -15.41 2.83 2.60
N ASN A 401 -14.59 2.52 3.59
CA ASN A 401 -14.12 1.17 3.88
C ASN A 401 -13.98 0.97 5.39
N ALA A 402 -14.79 0.06 5.95
CA ALA A 402 -14.83 -0.23 7.38
C ALA A 402 -13.49 -0.73 7.97
N ASN A 403 -12.55 -1.16 7.12
CA ASN A 403 -11.19 -1.51 7.55
C ASN A 403 -10.33 -0.29 7.89
N TYR A 404 -10.70 0.90 7.43
CA TYR A 404 -9.99 2.16 7.72
C TYR A 404 -10.47 2.75 9.04
N VAL A 405 -10.23 2.03 10.13
CA VAL A 405 -10.65 2.45 11.47
C VAL A 405 -9.97 3.77 11.85
N GLY A 406 -10.78 4.81 12.08
CA GLY A 406 -10.28 6.18 12.29
C GLY A 406 -9.53 6.74 11.07
N GLY A 407 -9.82 6.22 9.87
CA GLY A 407 -9.18 6.58 8.60
C GLY A 407 -7.77 5.99 8.39
N ASP A 408 -7.35 5.01 9.19
CA ASP A 408 -6.06 4.33 9.02
C ASP A 408 -6.06 3.39 7.80
N ILE A 409 -5.50 3.86 6.68
CA ILE A 409 -5.40 3.09 5.42
C ILE A 409 -4.43 1.89 5.50
N ALA A 410 -3.60 1.80 6.54
CA ALA A 410 -2.74 0.65 6.79
C ALA A 410 -3.41 -0.43 7.64
N CYS A 411 -4.62 -0.17 8.16
CA CYS A 411 -5.39 -1.06 9.04
C CYS A 411 -4.58 -1.56 10.24
N GLY A 412 -3.76 -0.68 10.84
CA GLY A 412 -2.91 -0.97 11.98
C GLY A 412 -1.67 -0.09 12.01
N ALA A 413 -1.37 0.44 13.21
CA ALA A 413 -0.24 1.32 13.43
C ALA A 413 1.09 0.69 12.96
N ALA A 414 1.80 1.42 12.09
CA ALA A 414 3.15 1.09 11.65
C ALA A 414 4.21 1.55 12.68
N SER A 415 3.98 1.28 13.97
CA SER A 415 4.83 1.72 15.07
C SER A 415 5.33 0.54 15.90
N GLY A 416 6.60 0.61 16.31
CA GLY A 416 7.24 -0.39 17.17
C GLY A 416 7.22 -1.79 16.55
N LEU A 417 7.08 -2.81 17.40
CA LEU A 417 7.05 -4.21 16.96
C LEU A 417 5.75 -4.59 16.24
N GLN A 418 4.68 -3.80 16.34
CA GLN A 418 3.40 -4.12 15.70
C GLN A 418 3.52 -4.19 14.18
N LEU A 419 4.40 -3.39 13.56
CA LEU A 419 4.62 -3.45 12.10
C LEU A 419 4.95 -4.88 11.63
N MET A 420 5.78 -5.60 12.38
CA MET A 420 6.24 -6.96 12.06
C MET A 420 5.38 -8.07 12.68
N LEU A 421 4.82 -7.82 13.86
CA LEU A 421 4.16 -8.83 14.70
C LEU A 421 2.64 -8.66 14.75
N ARG A 422 2.06 -7.86 13.85
CA ARG A 422 0.61 -7.74 13.67
C ARG A 422 -0.01 -9.07 13.20
N PRO A 423 -1.26 -9.41 13.52
CA PRO A 423 -2.12 -8.74 14.49
C PRO A 423 -1.84 -9.21 15.93
N LYS A 424 -1.04 -10.26 16.10
CA LYS A 424 -0.64 -10.85 17.38
C LYS A 424 0.77 -11.43 17.30
N LEU A 425 1.47 -11.45 18.44
CA LEU A 425 2.75 -12.13 18.56
C LEU A 425 2.56 -13.65 18.43
N SER A 426 2.76 -14.18 17.22
CA SER A 426 2.59 -15.60 16.93
C SER A 426 3.38 -16.02 15.69
N LEU A 427 3.85 -17.28 15.68
CA LEU A 427 4.39 -17.93 14.49
C LEU A 427 3.30 -18.24 13.44
N PHE A 428 2.02 -18.19 13.84
CA PHE A 428 0.87 -18.41 12.96
C PHE A 428 -0.08 -17.22 13.04
N PRO A 429 0.32 -16.03 12.52
CA PRO A 429 -0.41 -14.78 12.71
C PRO A 429 -1.79 -14.75 12.01
N TYR A 430 -2.03 -15.68 11.09
CA TYR A 430 -3.28 -15.80 10.32
C TYR A 430 -4.37 -16.62 11.03
N ALA A 431 -4.00 -17.45 12.00
CA ALA A 431 -4.97 -18.26 12.75
C ALA A 431 -5.55 -17.47 13.93
N THR A 432 -6.81 -17.69 14.28
CA THR A 432 -7.47 -17.07 15.44
C THR A 432 -7.65 -18.09 16.58
N PRO A 433 -8.15 -17.67 17.77
CA PRO A 433 -8.53 -18.62 18.82
C PRO A 433 -9.62 -19.61 18.38
N HIS A 434 -10.47 -19.23 17.40
CA HIS A 434 -11.46 -20.14 16.84
C HIS A 434 -10.82 -20.98 15.71
N PRO A 435 -10.86 -22.32 15.79
CA PRO A 435 -10.05 -23.21 14.94
C PRO A 435 -10.45 -23.26 13.46
N ALA A 436 -11.62 -22.71 13.12
CA ALA A 436 -12.10 -22.55 11.74
C ALA A 436 -12.01 -21.12 11.22
N VAL A 437 -11.58 -20.14 12.04
CA VAL A 437 -11.57 -18.72 11.66
C VAL A 437 -10.14 -18.22 11.49
N PHE A 438 -9.91 -17.52 10.38
CA PHE A 438 -8.62 -17.01 9.95
C PHE A 438 -8.73 -15.52 9.59
N ILE A 439 -7.59 -14.83 9.58
CA ILE A 439 -7.47 -13.44 9.16
C ILE A 439 -6.44 -13.32 8.05
N CYS A 440 -6.72 -12.50 7.04
CA CYS A 440 -5.86 -12.31 5.87
C CYS A 440 -5.67 -10.85 5.45
N SER A 441 -6.07 -9.88 6.27
CA SER A 441 -6.04 -8.45 5.91
C SER A 441 -4.66 -7.80 6.02
N SER A 442 -4.57 -6.50 5.69
CA SER A 442 -3.37 -5.66 5.90
C SER A 442 -2.96 -5.54 7.38
N ALA A 443 -3.84 -5.95 8.30
CA ALA A 443 -3.52 -6.12 9.71
C ALA A 443 -2.67 -7.37 9.99
N THR A 444 -2.40 -8.20 8.99
CA THR A 444 -1.52 -9.38 9.09
C THR A 444 -0.24 -9.16 8.29
N PRO A 445 0.85 -9.89 8.62
CA PRO A 445 2.10 -9.78 7.89
C PRO A 445 1.91 -10.26 6.44
N PRO A 446 2.64 -9.72 5.46
CA PRO A 446 3.76 -8.79 5.61
C PRO A 446 3.39 -7.32 5.84
N GLY A 447 2.09 -6.98 5.85
CA GLY A 447 1.59 -5.67 6.24
C GLY A 447 0.72 -5.01 5.15
N PRO A 448 0.66 -3.66 5.14
CA PRO A 448 -0.21 -2.92 4.24
C PRO A 448 0.33 -2.86 2.81
N GLY A 449 -0.57 -2.73 1.85
CA GLY A 449 -0.27 -2.57 0.43
C GLY A 449 -1.10 -3.51 -0.46
N VAL A 450 -1.21 -3.18 -1.74
CA VAL A 450 -1.92 -4.00 -2.74
C VAL A 450 -0.94 -5.02 -3.33
N HIS A 451 -0.67 -6.09 -2.58
CA HIS A 451 0.25 -7.16 -3.00
C HIS A 451 -0.32 -8.57 -2.83
N GLY A 452 -1.46 -8.78 -2.16
CA GLY A 452 -2.10 -10.09 -2.01
C GLY A 452 -1.39 -11.10 -1.08
N MET A 453 -0.13 -10.87 -0.73
CA MET A 453 0.66 -11.78 0.13
C MET A 453 0.00 -12.17 1.46
N SER A 454 -0.74 -11.27 2.13
CA SER A 454 -1.46 -11.60 3.36
C SER A 454 -2.54 -12.66 3.10
N GLY A 455 -3.28 -12.51 1.99
CA GLY A 455 -4.20 -13.51 1.47
C GLY A 455 -3.53 -14.83 1.13
N HIS A 456 -2.42 -14.77 0.40
CA HIS A 456 -1.65 -15.94 -0.01
C HIS A 456 -1.12 -16.75 1.18
N ASN A 457 -0.61 -16.09 2.21
CA ASN A 457 -0.08 -16.76 3.39
C ASN A 457 -1.21 -17.29 4.30
N ALA A 458 -2.33 -16.57 4.42
CA ALA A 458 -3.51 -17.07 5.12
C ALA A 458 -4.09 -18.33 4.43
N ALA A 459 -4.16 -18.35 3.10
CA ALA A 459 -4.61 -19.52 2.34
C ALA A 459 -3.74 -20.76 2.61
N LYS A 460 -2.42 -20.61 2.81
CA LYS A 460 -1.55 -21.72 3.24
C LYS A 460 -1.93 -22.24 4.62
N ALA A 461 -2.26 -21.34 5.56
CA ALA A 461 -2.67 -21.73 6.91
C ALA A 461 -4.00 -22.50 6.87
N VAL A 462 -4.98 -22.01 6.11
CA VAL A 462 -6.26 -22.69 5.87
C VAL A 462 -6.03 -24.06 5.23
N TRP A 463 -5.23 -24.14 4.17
CA TRP A 463 -4.93 -25.40 3.49
C TRP A 463 -4.34 -26.45 4.43
N ARG A 464 -3.36 -26.08 5.27
CA ARG A 464 -2.77 -26.98 6.28
C ARG A 464 -3.82 -27.50 7.25
N ARG A 465 -4.74 -26.63 7.70
CA ARG A 465 -5.84 -26.99 8.61
C ARG A 465 -6.84 -27.95 7.97
N LEU A 466 -7.24 -27.70 6.72
CA LEU A 466 -8.21 -28.54 6.01
C LEU A 466 -7.62 -29.93 5.73
N ARG A 467 -6.32 -30.03 5.45
CA ARG A 467 -5.63 -31.33 5.27
C ARG A 467 -5.40 -32.09 6.56
N SER A 468 -5.24 -31.43 7.70
CA SER A 468 -5.04 -32.13 8.98
C SER A 468 -6.35 -32.67 9.58
N THR A 469 -7.49 -32.35 8.97
CA THR A 469 -8.84 -32.74 9.42
C THR A 469 -9.56 -33.66 8.43
N SER A 470 -8.91 -33.96 7.30
CA SER A 470 -9.32 -34.99 6.35
C SER A 470 -8.46 -36.22 6.62
#